data_AF-A0A953U2N8-F1
#
_entry.id   AF-A0A953U2N8-F1
#
_cell.length_a   1.000
_cell.length_b   1.000
_cell.length_c   1.000
_cell.angle_alpha   90.00
_cell.angle_beta   90.00
_cell.angle_gamma   90.00
#
_symmetry.space_group_name_H-M   'P 1'
#
loop_
_entity.id
_entity.type
_entity.pdbx_description
1 polymer ?
#
loop_
_entity_poly.entity_id
_entity_poly.type
_entity_poly.pdbx_seq_one_letter_code
_entity_poly.pdbx_strand_id
1 'polypeptide(L)'
;MDRENFEFLNELTKEQRSDLSKAVRDMVTRGRILLAVERYKNGEASLGRAAELAGVPVGKMMTILTEYGVESRVEQEDYLQGLQGLSKVW
;
A
#
# COMPACT_ATOMS: atom_id res chain seq x y z
N MET A 1 -16.22 -13.80 8.28
CA MET A 1 -16.02 -14.32 6.91
C MET A 1 -17.29 -15.04 6.54
N ASP A 2 -17.96 -14.61 5.48
CA ASP A 2 -19.13 -15.31 4.95
C ASP A 2 -18.71 -16.59 4.19
N ARG A 3 -19.73 -17.37 3.81
CA ARG A 3 -19.55 -18.66 3.16
C ARG A 3 -18.89 -18.53 1.79
N GLU A 4 -19.25 -17.51 1.02
CA GLU A 4 -18.73 -17.27 -0.33
C GLU A 4 -17.22 -16.98 -0.30
N ASN A 5 -16.79 -16.08 0.58
CA ASN A 5 -15.37 -15.76 0.76
C ASN A 5 -14.55 -16.97 1.25
N PHE A 6 -15.15 -17.83 2.08
CA PHE A 6 -14.51 -19.06 2.53
C PHE A 6 -14.36 -20.09 1.40
N GLU A 7 -15.40 -20.26 0.57
CA GLU A 7 -15.37 -21.14 -0.60
C GLU A 7 -14.31 -20.68 -1.62
N PHE A 8 -14.27 -19.38 -1.94
CA PHE A 8 -13.24 -18.78 -2.79
C PHE A 8 -11.81 -19.08 -2.29
N LEU A 9 -11.53 -18.87 -1.00
CA LEU A 9 -10.21 -19.14 -0.43
C LEU A 9 -9.85 -20.64 -0.45
N ASN A 10 -10.84 -21.51 -0.24
CA ASN A 10 -10.63 -22.95 -0.35
C ASN A 10 -10.33 -23.40 -1.78
N GLU A 11 -10.88 -22.74 -2.79
CA GLU A 11 -10.49 -23.01 -4.19
C GLU A 11 -9.07 -22.52 -4.47
N LEU A 12 -8.73 -21.32 -4.01
CA LEU A 12 -7.40 -20.73 -4.17
C LEU A 12 -6.29 -21.59 -3.54
N THR A 13 -6.55 -22.17 -2.37
CA THR A 13 -5.59 -23.07 -1.67
C THR A 13 -5.31 -24.36 -2.44
N LYS A 14 -6.32 -24.92 -3.13
CA LYS A 14 -6.16 -26.11 -3.98
C LYS A 14 -5.25 -25.82 -5.17
N GLU A 15 -5.43 -24.67 -5.81
CA GLU A 15 -4.61 -24.25 -6.95
C GLU A 15 -3.15 -24.00 -6.55
N GLN A 16 -2.94 -23.36 -5.40
CA GLN A 16 -1.61 -22.94 -4.94
C GLN A 16 -0.88 -23.99 -4.07
N ARG A 17 -1.51 -25.14 -3.78
CA ARG A 17 -1.03 -26.14 -2.81
C ARG A 17 -0.60 -25.51 -1.47
N SER A 18 -1.40 -24.58 -0.98
CA SER A 18 -1.16 -23.84 0.27
C SER A 18 -2.20 -24.17 1.34
N ASP A 19 -1.89 -23.88 2.60
CA ASP A 19 -2.90 -23.97 3.66
C ASP A 19 -3.80 -22.72 3.69
N LEU A 20 -5.02 -22.88 4.20
CA LEU A 20 -6.01 -21.81 4.30
C LEU A 20 -5.50 -20.60 5.11
N SER A 21 -4.72 -20.84 6.16
CA SER A 21 -4.19 -19.79 7.02
C SER A 21 -3.23 -18.89 6.23
N LYS A 22 -2.39 -19.48 5.38
CA LYS A 22 -1.50 -18.78 4.46
C LYS A 22 -2.30 -18.01 3.41
N ALA A 23 -3.30 -18.61 2.79
CA ALA A 23 -4.15 -17.93 1.80
C ALA A 23 -4.87 -16.71 2.40
N VAL A 24 -5.42 -16.85 3.62
CA VAL A 24 -6.04 -15.73 4.35
C VAL A 24 -5.02 -14.62 4.62
N ARG A 25 -3.83 -14.94 5.14
CA ARG A 25 -2.78 -13.94 5.41
C ARG A 25 -2.35 -13.22 4.14
N ASP A 26 -2.15 -13.94 3.05
CA ASP A 26 -1.77 -13.34 1.76
C ASP A 26 -2.85 -12.40 1.23
N MET A 27 -4.14 -12.78 1.34
CA MET A 27 -5.23 -11.91 0.93
C MET A 27 -5.34 -10.67 1.81
N VAL A 28 -5.17 -10.79 3.12
CA VAL A 28 -5.16 -9.63 4.03
C VAL A 28 -4.01 -8.69 3.69
N THR A 29 -2.80 -9.22 3.46
CA THR A 29 -1.64 -8.40 3.07
C THR A 29 -1.89 -7.66 1.75
N ARG A 30 -2.41 -8.34 0.74
CA ARG A 30 -2.74 -7.72 -0.55
C ARG A 30 -3.84 -6.67 -0.42
N GLY A 31 -4.88 -6.95 0.38
CA GLY A 31 -5.96 -6.02 0.65
C GLY A 31 -5.48 -4.74 1.35
N ARG A 32 -4.55 -4.86 2.32
CA ARG A 32 -3.92 -3.71 2.98
C ARG A 32 -3.13 -2.83 2.00
N ILE A 33 -2.38 -3.46 1.10
CA ILE A 33 -1.64 -2.73 0.05
C ILE A 33 -2.60 -1.98 -0.88
N LEU A 34 -3.64 -2.66 -1.39
CA LEU A 34 -4.61 -2.05 -2.29
C LEU A 34 -5.32 -0.85 -1.61
N LEU A 35 -5.79 -1.04 -0.37
CA LEU A 35 -6.41 0.03 0.40
C LEU A 35 -5.46 1.22 0.61
N ALA A 36 -4.19 0.96 0.91
CA ALA A 36 -3.19 2.02 1.07
C ALA A 36 -2.96 2.80 -0.22
N VAL A 37 -2.90 2.11 -1.37
CA VAL A 37 -2.77 2.73 -2.70
C VAL A 37 -3.99 3.61 -3.00
N GLU A 38 -5.21 3.12 -2.78
CA GLU A 38 -6.44 3.87 -3.01
C GLU A 38 -6.52 5.14 -2.14
N ARG A 39 -6.26 5.00 -0.84
CA ARG A 39 -6.26 6.13 0.10
C ARG A 39 -5.23 7.19 -0.28
N TYR A 40 -4.02 6.78 -0.67
CA TYR A 40 -3.00 7.71 -1.15
C TYR A 40 -3.45 8.39 -2.46
N LYS A 41 -3.92 7.61 -3.43
CA LYS A 41 -4.40 8.10 -4.73
C LYS A 41 -5.55 9.09 -4.59
N ASN A 42 -6.39 8.96 -3.57
CA ASN A 42 -7.47 9.91 -3.27
C ASN A 42 -7.01 11.13 -2.44
N GLY A 43 -5.81 11.10 -1.87
CA GLY A 43 -5.31 12.16 -0.98
C GLY A 43 -5.79 12.03 0.46
N GLU A 44 -6.38 10.89 0.81
CA GLU A 44 -6.89 10.59 2.15
C GLU A 44 -5.79 10.08 3.09
N ALA A 45 -4.64 9.69 2.54
CA ALA A 45 -3.46 9.28 3.29
C ALA A 45 -2.19 9.93 2.72
N SER A 46 -1.33 10.44 3.61
CA SER A 46 0.04 10.79 3.26
C SER A 46 0.85 9.53 2.91
N LEU A 47 2.03 9.70 2.30
CA LEU A 47 2.91 8.56 1.97
C LEU A 47 3.25 7.72 3.21
N GLY A 48 3.58 8.38 4.33
CA GLY A 48 3.86 7.70 5.60
C GLY A 48 2.66 6.93 6.13
N ARG A 49 1.46 7.51 6.05
CA ARG A 49 0.22 6.83 6.49
C ARG A 49 -0.14 5.65 5.58
N ALA A 50 0.07 5.77 4.27
CA ALA A 50 -0.11 4.67 3.33
C ALA A 50 0.85 3.51 3.62
N ALA A 51 2.11 3.82 3.92
CA ALA A 51 3.11 2.80 4.29
C ALA A 51 2.72 2.05 5.57
N GLU A 52 2.24 2.76 6.59
CA GLU A 52 1.73 2.17 7.83
C GLU A 52 0.53 1.25 7.58
N LEU A 53 -0.45 1.72 6.77
CA LEU A 53 -1.63 0.92 6.39
C LEU A 53 -1.22 -0.36 5.67
N ALA A 54 -0.31 -0.28 4.70
CA ALA A 54 0.22 -1.42 3.98
C ALA A 54 1.12 -2.32 4.84
N GLY A 55 1.65 -1.82 5.96
CA GLY A 55 2.56 -2.55 6.84
C GLY A 55 3.96 -2.70 6.24
N VAL A 56 4.42 -1.71 5.48
CA VAL A 56 5.72 -1.72 4.80
C VAL A 56 6.52 -0.47 5.14
N PRO A 57 7.86 -0.48 4.98
CA PRO A 57 8.67 0.73 5.07
C PRO A 57 8.25 1.78 4.03
N VAL A 58 8.39 3.08 4.37
CA VAL A 58 8.00 4.20 3.51
C VAL A 58 8.63 4.10 2.10
N GLY A 59 9.92 3.78 2.03
CA GLY A 59 10.60 3.62 0.73
C GLY A 59 10.01 2.48 -0.12
N LYS A 60 9.55 1.39 0.51
CA LYS A 60 8.87 0.30 -0.20
C LYS A 60 7.47 0.71 -0.67
N MET A 61 6.77 1.53 0.11
CA MET A 61 5.48 2.10 -0.31
C MET A 61 5.64 2.96 -1.58
N MET A 62 6.73 3.73 -1.70
CA MET A 62 7.01 4.49 -2.92
C MET A 62 7.10 3.58 -4.15
N THR A 63 7.86 2.47 -4.04
CA THR A 63 7.96 1.48 -5.11
C THR A 63 6.59 0.89 -5.46
N ILE A 64 5.79 0.53 -4.45
CA ILE A 64 4.44 0.00 -4.65
C ILE A 64 3.57 1.02 -5.39
N LEU A 65 3.55 2.29 -4.99
CA LEU A 65 2.77 3.31 -5.67
C LEU A 65 3.17 3.43 -7.15
N THR A 66 4.47 3.38 -7.46
CA THR A 66 4.96 3.36 -8.84
C THR A 66 4.50 2.11 -9.60
N GLU A 67 4.56 0.92 -9.00
CA GLU A 67 4.07 -0.34 -9.62
C GLU A 67 2.57 -0.29 -9.94
N TYR A 68 1.79 0.47 -9.16
CA TYR A 68 0.36 0.71 -9.37
C TYR A 68 0.08 1.91 -10.30
N GLY A 69 1.10 2.53 -10.89
CA GLY A 69 0.95 3.69 -11.78
C GLY A 69 0.46 4.96 -11.07
N VAL A 70 0.68 5.06 -9.76
CA VAL A 70 0.33 6.25 -8.97
C VAL A 70 1.53 7.18 -8.92
N GLU A 71 1.43 8.31 -9.61
CA GLU A 71 2.44 9.35 -9.59
C GLU A 71 2.43 10.13 -8.27
N SER A 72 3.60 10.63 -7.90
CA SER A 72 3.72 11.55 -6.78
C SER A 72 2.96 12.84 -7.09
N ARG A 73 2.17 13.32 -6.13
CA ARG A 73 1.50 14.63 -6.23
C ARG A 73 2.42 15.82 -5.88
N VAL A 74 3.72 15.57 -5.72
CA VAL A 74 4.69 16.61 -5.38
C VAL A 74 4.95 17.46 -6.61
N GLU A 75 4.60 18.73 -6.53
CA GLU A 75 4.89 19.71 -7.57
C GLU A 75 6.27 20.34 -7.35
N GLN A 76 6.73 21.11 -8.34
CA GLN A 76 8.04 21.78 -8.29
C GLN A 76 8.11 22.75 -7.09
N GLU A 77 7.03 23.46 -6.82
CA GLU A 77 6.89 24.36 -5.68
C GLU A 77 7.06 23.64 -4.33
N ASP A 78 6.49 22.45 -4.18
CA ASP A 78 6.62 21.64 -2.97
C ASP A 78 8.09 21.27 -2.72
N TYR A 79 8.80 20.92 -3.79
CA TYR A 79 10.23 20.61 -3.73
C TYR A 79 11.06 21.83 -3.29
N LEU A 80 10.82 23.00 -3.89
CA LEU A 80 11.52 24.24 -3.54
C LEU A 80 11.24 24.66 -2.09
N GLN A 81 10.00 24.55 -1.63
CA GLN A 81 9.66 24.81 -0.22
C GLN A 81 10.37 23.84 0.72
N GLY A 82 10.45 22.56 0.36
CA GLY A 82 11.18 21.56 1.12
C GLY A 82 12.66 21.91 1.30
N LEU A 83 13.34 22.32 0.22
CA LEU A 83 14.73 22.79 0.25
C LEU A 83 14.91 24.02 1.15
N GLN A 84 14.01 24.99 1.04
CA GLN A 84 14.05 26.22 1.83
C GLN A 84 13.80 25.98 3.33
N GLY A 85 13.02 24.95 3.66
CA GLY A 85 12.85 24.47 5.03
C GLY A 85 14.13 23.84 5.56
N LEU A 86 14.73 22.93 4.79
CA LEU A 86 15.97 22.24 5.15
C LEU A 86 17.12 23.22 5.41
N SER A 87 17.26 24.28 4.61
CA SER A 87 18.32 25.28 4.78
C SER A 87 18.26 26.07 6.09
N LYS A 88 17.16 25.98 6.85
CA LYS A 88 17.00 26.65 8.16
C LYS A 88 17.43 25.79 9.34
N VAL A 89 17.60 24.48 9.12
CA VAL A 89 17.86 23.49 10.18
C VAL A 89 19.23 22.82 10.02
N TRP A 90 19.99 23.21 8.99
CA TRP A 90 21.33 22.74 8.68
C TRP A 90 22.35 23.87 8.84
#